data_AF-A0A8T3MT21-F1
#
_entry.id   AF-A0A8T3MT21-F1
#
_cell.length_a   1.000
_cell.length_b   1.000
_cell.length_c   1.000
_cell.angle_alpha   90.00
_cell.angle_beta   90.00
_cell.angle_gamma   90.00
#
_symmetry.space_group_name_H-M   'P 1'
#
loop_
_entity.id
_entity.type
_entity.pdbx_description
1 polymer ?
#
loop_
_entity_poly.entity_id
_entity_poly.type
_entity_poly.pdbx_seq_one_letter_code
_entity_poly.pdbx_strand_id
1 'polypeptide(L)'
;MSPKQRRGPHGDQDPNLSRATVLDLDDINVAFDDDEIDVAWEAERAEAVAVLREALPEIRQLAMPRALLHEAAAALRPMLAHGSWTHSAMRGAAGWTPKRLPKDDLELWLGAAGGLIEARNETGLGVEEESALMALEVADWLGTVLGLVRAGAGAPARPEDLIRYVDECPELDGERDPDDDPVLLFAFELVLPAWEAAGAVDQHRRLTELGRWGLPRALAWAWGEDFDAPSGVGNDMQQPPIPRQ
;
A
#
# COMPACT_ATOMS: atom_id res chain seq x y z
N MET A 1 -79.34 14.75 -32.51
CA MET A 1 -78.16 14.68 -33.40
C MET A 1 -77.15 13.71 -32.80
N SER A 2 -77.09 12.47 -33.29
CA SER A 2 -75.79 11.80 -33.54
C SER A 2 -75.16 12.46 -34.80
N PRO A 3 -73.85 12.33 -35.15
CA PRO A 3 -72.96 11.18 -34.88
C PRO A 3 -71.45 11.53 -34.69
N LYS A 4 -70.59 10.56 -34.34
CA LYS A 4 -69.73 9.75 -35.24
C LYS A 4 -68.48 9.21 -34.53
N GLN A 5 -68.35 7.89 -34.60
CA GLN A 5 -67.16 7.10 -34.29
C GLN A 5 -65.97 7.50 -35.15
N ARG A 6 -64.75 7.32 -34.62
CA ARG A 6 -63.59 6.83 -35.37
C ARG A 6 -62.80 5.82 -34.53
N ARG A 7 -62.87 4.56 -34.98
CA ARG A 7 -61.95 3.46 -34.67
C ARG A 7 -60.73 3.53 -35.58
N GLY A 8 -59.59 3.07 -35.07
CA GLY A 8 -58.51 2.42 -35.83
C GLY A 8 -57.11 2.76 -35.31
N PRO A 9 -56.09 1.88 -35.45
CA PRO A 9 -56.11 0.47 -35.89
C PRO A 9 -55.57 -0.53 -34.85
N HIS A 10 -56.00 -1.78 -34.99
CA HIS A 10 -55.25 -2.97 -34.56
C HIS A 10 -53.95 -3.07 -35.38
N GLY A 11 -52.81 -3.24 -34.71
CA GLY A 11 -51.68 -4.02 -35.21
C GLY A 11 -51.52 -5.19 -34.23
N ASP A 12 -51.92 -6.39 -34.63
CA ASP A 12 -51.02 -7.44 -35.14
C ASP A 12 -49.78 -7.61 -34.26
N GLN A 13 -49.92 -8.51 -33.27
CA GLN A 13 -48.79 -9.20 -32.68
C GLN A 13 -48.35 -10.27 -33.67
N ASP A 14 -47.28 -9.99 -34.42
CA ASP A 14 -46.55 -11.04 -35.12
C ASP A 14 -45.72 -11.83 -34.10
N PRO A 15 -45.98 -13.14 -33.90
CA PRO A 15 -45.12 -14.00 -33.14
C PRO A 15 -44.00 -14.49 -34.06
N ASN A 16 -42.75 -14.30 -33.63
CA ASN A 16 -41.57 -14.98 -34.17
C ASN A 16 -40.90 -14.33 -35.37
N LEU A 17 -40.01 -13.35 -35.11
CA LEU A 17 -38.82 -13.09 -35.92
C LEU A 17 -37.65 -12.61 -35.02
N SER A 18 -36.84 -13.59 -34.64
CA SER A 18 -35.38 -13.53 -34.58
C SER A 18 -34.70 -12.52 -33.64
N ARG A 19 -34.54 -12.95 -32.38
CA ARG A 19 -33.24 -13.36 -31.81
C ARG A 19 -32.03 -12.55 -32.32
N ALA A 20 -31.94 -11.29 -31.94
CA ALA A 20 -30.68 -10.56 -31.90
C ALA A 20 -30.14 -10.68 -30.47
N THR A 21 -28.98 -11.31 -30.38
CA THR A 21 -28.18 -11.65 -29.21
C THR A 21 -28.31 -10.62 -28.09
N VAL A 22 -29.05 -10.98 -27.04
CA VAL A 22 -28.73 -10.50 -25.69
C VAL A 22 -27.32 -11.01 -25.45
N LEU A 23 -26.34 -10.11 -25.49
CA LEU A 23 -25.02 -10.44 -24.97
C LEU A 23 -25.24 -10.72 -23.49
N ASP A 24 -25.20 -12.00 -23.11
CA ASP A 24 -25.15 -12.41 -21.73
C ASP A 24 -23.97 -11.68 -21.10
N LEU A 25 -24.27 -10.68 -20.26
CA LEU A 25 -23.30 -10.00 -19.41
C LEU A 25 -22.75 -10.94 -18.32
N ASP A 26 -23.24 -12.18 -18.27
CA ASP A 26 -22.75 -13.28 -17.45
C ASP A 26 -21.54 -14.01 -18.07
N ASP A 27 -21.17 -13.72 -19.32
CA ASP A 27 -20.09 -14.43 -20.05
C ASP A 27 -18.72 -13.69 -20.05
N ILE A 28 -18.58 -12.63 -19.25
CA ILE A 28 -17.25 -12.10 -18.85
C ILE A 28 -16.96 -12.57 -17.43
N ASN A 29 -17.08 -13.88 -17.21
CA ASN A 29 -16.48 -14.51 -16.03
C ASN A 29 -15.00 -14.77 -16.36
N VAL A 30 -14.18 -13.72 -16.29
CA VAL A 30 -12.72 -13.93 -16.16
C VAL A 30 -12.50 -14.40 -14.74
N ALA A 31 -12.78 -15.69 -14.51
CA ALA A 31 -12.40 -16.39 -13.30
C ALA A 31 -10.87 -16.52 -13.34
N PHE A 32 -10.17 -15.45 -13.00
CA PHE A 32 -8.86 -15.61 -12.41
C PHE A 32 -9.07 -16.45 -11.15
N ASP A 33 -8.26 -17.48 -10.99
CA ASP A 33 -8.22 -18.20 -9.72
C ASP A 33 -7.86 -17.17 -8.63
N ASP A 34 -8.51 -17.17 -7.47
CA ASP A 34 -8.19 -16.21 -6.40
C ASP A 34 -6.69 -16.29 -6.06
N ASP A 35 -6.12 -17.51 -6.16
CA ASP A 35 -4.69 -17.80 -6.03
C ASP A 35 -3.82 -17.12 -7.12
N GLU A 36 -4.33 -16.93 -8.34
CA GLU A 36 -3.61 -16.27 -9.45
C GLU A 36 -3.54 -14.75 -9.25
N ILE A 37 -4.60 -14.15 -8.69
CA ILE A 37 -4.62 -12.72 -8.34
C ILE A 37 -3.64 -12.45 -7.20
N ASP A 38 -3.67 -13.26 -6.15
CA ASP A 38 -2.76 -13.12 -5.00
C ASP A 38 -1.29 -13.23 -5.45
N VAL A 39 -0.97 -14.19 -6.32
CA VAL A 39 0.39 -14.34 -6.87
C VAL A 39 0.81 -13.13 -7.71
N ALA A 40 -0.11 -12.56 -8.51
CA ALA A 40 0.19 -11.36 -9.30
C ALA A 40 0.49 -10.15 -8.41
N TRP A 41 -0.28 -9.96 -7.34
CA TRP A 41 -0.06 -8.89 -6.35
C TRP A 41 1.25 -9.06 -5.58
N GLU A 42 1.58 -10.28 -5.15
CA GLU A 42 2.87 -10.57 -4.52
C GLU A 42 4.04 -10.29 -5.47
N ALA A 43 3.89 -10.64 -6.76
CA ALA A 43 4.91 -10.40 -7.76
C ALA A 43 5.14 -8.90 -8.01
N GLU A 44 4.08 -8.10 -8.12
CA GLU A 44 4.17 -6.65 -8.27
C GLU A 44 4.91 -5.99 -7.11
N ARG A 45 4.57 -6.39 -5.87
CA ARG A 45 5.23 -5.88 -4.66
C ARG A 45 6.70 -6.29 -4.59
N ALA A 46 7.02 -7.54 -4.94
CA ALA A 46 8.40 -8.02 -4.99
C ALA A 46 9.23 -7.28 -6.05
N GLU A 47 8.64 -6.99 -7.22
CA GLU A 47 9.24 -6.15 -8.26
C GLU A 47 9.46 -4.72 -7.77
N ALA A 48 8.48 -4.10 -7.09
CA ALA A 48 8.62 -2.79 -6.49
C ALA A 48 9.77 -2.72 -5.46
N VAL A 49 9.97 -3.77 -4.64
CA VAL A 49 11.14 -3.84 -3.75
C VAL A 49 12.44 -4.01 -4.52
N ALA A 50 12.45 -4.78 -5.62
CA ALA A 50 13.63 -4.89 -6.47
C ALA A 50 14.03 -3.52 -7.06
N VAL A 51 13.05 -2.74 -7.55
CA VAL A 51 13.22 -1.36 -8.00
C VAL A 51 13.76 -0.49 -6.85
N LEU A 52 13.15 -0.54 -5.67
CA LEU A 52 13.59 0.20 -4.49
C LEU A 52 15.06 -0.09 -4.14
N ARG A 53 15.48 -1.37 -4.20
CA ARG A 53 16.86 -1.82 -3.94
C ARG A 53 17.86 -1.32 -4.98
N GLU A 54 17.47 -1.29 -6.25
CA GLU A 54 18.29 -0.78 -7.36
C GLU A 54 18.43 0.73 -7.33
N ALA A 55 17.33 1.41 -6.98
CA ALA A 55 17.20 2.86 -6.96
C ALA A 55 17.91 3.55 -5.78
N LEU A 56 18.17 2.83 -4.68
CA LEU A 56 18.74 3.35 -3.43
C LEU A 56 19.98 2.56 -2.91
N PRO A 57 21.02 2.32 -3.73
CA PRO A 57 22.17 1.50 -3.34
C PRO A 57 22.98 2.12 -2.19
N GLU A 58 23.01 3.44 -2.07
CA GLU A 58 23.68 4.15 -0.99
C GLU A 58 22.95 4.02 0.35
N ILE A 59 21.62 3.89 0.35
CA ILE A 59 20.81 3.73 1.56
C ILE A 59 20.96 2.32 2.14
N ARG A 60 21.16 1.32 1.27
CA ARG A 60 21.51 -0.05 1.68
C ARG A 60 22.87 -0.13 2.38
N GLN A 61 23.77 0.80 2.07
CA GLN A 61 25.11 0.86 2.69
C GLN A 61 25.13 1.65 4.01
N LEU A 62 24.06 2.38 4.33
CA LEU A 62 23.98 3.13 5.58
C LEU A 62 23.97 2.16 6.77
N ALA A 63 24.86 2.40 7.72
CA ALA A 63 24.86 1.70 8.98
C ALA A 63 23.54 1.99 9.73
N MET A 64 22.96 0.94 10.32
CA MET A 64 21.78 1.07 11.16
C MET A 64 22.02 2.10 12.28
N PRO A 65 21.18 3.14 12.39
CA PRO A 65 21.30 4.17 13.42
C PRO A 65 20.79 3.64 14.77
N ARG A 66 21.53 2.70 15.37
CA ARG A 66 21.11 1.90 16.55
C ARG A 66 20.61 2.74 17.71
N ALA A 67 21.25 3.86 18.00
CA ALA A 67 20.85 4.75 19.09
C ALA A 67 19.48 5.39 18.81
N LEU A 68 19.29 5.97 17.62
CA LEU A 68 18.02 6.57 17.22
C LEU A 68 16.89 5.54 17.16
N LEU A 69 17.18 4.35 16.64
CA LEU A 69 16.22 3.23 16.59
C LEU A 69 15.79 2.81 18.00
N HIS A 70 16.75 2.63 18.92
CA HIS A 70 16.47 2.26 20.30
C HIS A 70 15.64 3.33 21.02
N GLU A 71 15.98 4.61 20.84
CA GLU A 71 15.24 5.72 21.42
C GLU A 71 13.80 5.81 20.89
N ALA A 72 13.63 5.70 19.56
CA ALA A 72 12.32 5.69 18.93
C ALA A 72 11.47 4.49 19.38
N ALA A 73 12.06 3.29 19.43
CA ALA A 73 11.37 2.09 19.92
C ALA A 73 10.98 2.22 21.40
N ALA A 74 11.86 2.76 22.25
CA ALA A 74 11.56 3.01 23.66
C ALA A 74 10.39 3.98 23.85
N ALA A 75 10.31 5.03 23.01
CA ALA A 75 9.20 5.99 23.01
C ALA A 75 7.89 5.38 22.48
N LEU A 76 7.96 4.59 21.41
CA LEU A 76 6.81 3.92 20.79
C LEU A 76 6.12 2.92 21.72
N ARG A 77 6.88 2.15 22.50
CA ARG A 77 6.34 1.06 23.34
C ARG A 77 5.16 1.48 24.24
N PRO A 78 5.27 2.50 25.11
CA PRO A 78 4.15 2.94 25.93
C PRO A 78 2.99 3.51 25.09
N MET A 79 3.29 4.17 23.97
CA MET A 79 2.30 4.74 23.06
C MET A 79 1.49 3.64 22.35
N LEU A 80 2.14 2.58 21.86
CA LEU A 80 1.45 1.44 21.26
C LEU A 80 0.68 0.60 22.30
N ALA A 81 1.10 0.60 23.57
CA ALA A 81 0.38 -0.10 24.63
C ALA A 81 -0.89 0.63 25.09
N HIS A 82 -0.86 1.97 25.14
CA HIS A 82 -1.88 2.78 25.83
C HIS A 82 -2.30 4.08 25.12
N GLY A 83 -1.81 4.30 23.90
CA GLY A 83 -1.95 5.57 23.20
C GLY A 83 -3.32 5.82 22.58
N SER A 84 -3.38 6.92 21.83
CA SER A 84 -4.55 7.37 21.08
C SER A 84 -4.98 6.40 19.97
N TRP A 85 -6.05 6.76 19.26
CA TRP A 85 -6.56 6.02 18.10
C TRP A 85 -5.48 5.68 17.06
N THR A 86 -4.57 6.62 16.73
CA THR A 86 -3.47 6.41 15.78
C THR A 86 -2.57 5.24 16.18
N HIS A 87 -2.21 5.16 17.46
CA HIS A 87 -1.38 4.07 17.99
C HIS A 87 -2.14 2.74 18.01
N SER A 88 -3.46 2.79 18.14
CA SER A 88 -4.30 1.61 17.98
C SER A 88 -4.30 1.14 16.53
N ALA A 89 -4.44 2.05 15.56
CA ALA A 89 -4.38 1.77 14.14
C ALA A 89 -3.03 1.19 13.72
N MET A 90 -1.92 1.83 14.10
CA MET A 90 -0.56 1.32 13.85
C MET A 90 -0.38 -0.11 14.37
N ARG A 91 -0.81 -0.36 15.62
CA ARG A 91 -0.68 -1.66 16.26
C ARG A 91 -1.56 -2.72 15.59
N GLY A 92 -2.80 -2.37 15.25
CA GLY A 92 -3.73 -3.25 14.54
C GLY A 92 -3.19 -3.61 13.16
N ALA A 93 -2.79 -2.61 12.39
CA ALA A 93 -2.22 -2.78 11.06
C ALA A 93 -0.94 -3.63 11.06
N ALA A 94 -0.09 -3.50 12.09
CA ALA A 94 1.08 -4.36 12.27
C ALA A 94 0.76 -5.80 12.75
N GLY A 95 -0.51 -6.11 13.05
CA GLY A 95 -0.95 -7.43 13.51
C GLY A 95 -0.72 -7.69 15.00
N TRP A 96 -0.56 -6.64 15.82
CA TRP A 96 -0.20 -6.76 17.23
C TRP A 96 -1.38 -6.52 18.18
N THR A 97 -1.20 -6.93 19.44
CA THR A 97 -2.12 -6.60 20.54
C THR A 97 -1.38 -5.81 21.62
N PRO A 98 -2.06 -5.03 22.48
CA PRO A 98 -1.39 -4.27 23.53
C PRO A 98 -0.51 -5.11 24.47
N LYS A 99 -0.81 -6.41 24.59
CA LYS A 99 -0.08 -7.36 25.45
C LYS A 99 1.04 -8.11 24.72
N ARG A 100 1.09 -8.03 23.39
CA ARG A 100 2.05 -8.75 22.54
C ARG A 100 2.65 -7.79 21.52
N LEU A 101 3.52 -6.90 22.01
CA LEU A 101 4.38 -6.09 21.17
C LEU A 101 5.72 -6.82 20.95
N PRO A 102 6.35 -6.68 19.78
CA PRO A 102 7.71 -7.20 19.53
C PRO A 102 8.69 -6.70 20.57
N LYS A 103 9.61 -7.56 21.04
CA LYS A 103 10.68 -7.15 21.97
C LYS A 103 11.88 -6.57 21.24
N ASP A 104 12.09 -6.97 20.00
CA ASP A 104 13.12 -6.42 19.14
C ASP A 104 12.74 -5.00 18.71
N ASP A 105 13.70 -4.08 18.75
CA ASP A 105 13.45 -2.67 18.43
C ASP A 105 13.30 -2.45 16.93
N LEU A 106 13.98 -3.24 16.09
CA LEU A 106 13.85 -3.17 14.65
C LEU A 106 12.46 -3.65 14.20
N GLU A 107 12.05 -4.83 14.66
CA GLU A 107 10.72 -5.38 14.35
C GLU A 107 9.59 -4.43 14.79
N LEU A 108 9.69 -3.86 15.99
CA LEU A 108 8.73 -2.88 16.50
C LEU A 108 8.67 -1.64 15.61
N TRP A 109 9.83 -1.12 15.20
CA TRP A 109 9.89 0.11 14.42
C TRP A 109 9.39 -0.10 12.99
N LEU A 110 9.79 -1.19 12.33
CA LEU A 110 9.34 -1.53 10.97
C LEU A 110 7.83 -1.71 10.92
N GLY A 111 7.24 -2.44 11.85
CA GLY A 111 5.79 -2.61 11.88
C GLY A 111 5.04 -1.33 12.23
N ALA A 112 5.59 -0.48 13.10
CA ALA A 112 5.00 0.81 13.42
C ALA A 112 5.00 1.78 12.22
N ALA A 113 6.10 1.82 11.45
CA ALA A 113 6.24 2.72 10.30
C ALA A 113 5.58 2.18 9.02
N GLY A 114 5.56 0.86 8.82
CA GLY A 114 5.07 0.21 7.60
C GLY A 114 3.68 -0.41 7.72
N GLY A 115 3.13 -0.59 8.93
CA GLY A 115 1.88 -1.34 9.12
C GLY A 115 0.67 -0.77 8.37
N LEU A 116 0.57 0.56 8.24
CA LEU A 116 -0.53 1.20 7.50
C LEU A 116 -0.40 1.13 5.98
N ILE A 117 0.77 0.71 5.46
CA ILE A 117 0.99 0.48 4.03
C ILE A 117 0.30 -0.82 3.61
N GLU A 118 0.42 -1.87 4.44
CA GLU A 118 -0.23 -3.16 4.24
C GLU A 118 -0.71 -3.69 5.60
N ALA A 119 -2.00 -3.52 5.87
CA ALA A 119 -2.58 -3.92 7.15
C ALA A 119 -2.71 -5.45 7.26
N ARG A 120 -2.10 -6.03 8.30
CA ARG A 120 -2.14 -7.47 8.60
C ARG A 120 -3.35 -7.89 9.43
N ASN A 121 -4.06 -6.92 10.01
CA ASN A 121 -5.25 -7.12 10.81
C ASN A 121 -6.09 -5.83 10.83
N GLU A 122 -7.28 -5.89 11.40
CA GLU A 122 -8.17 -4.74 11.58
C GLU A 122 -7.43 -3.57 12.25
N THR A 123 -7.47 -2.42 11.59
CA THR A 123 -6.81 -1.20 12.07
C THR A 123 -7.69 -0.48 13.11
N GLY A 124 -9.01 -0.62 12.99
CA GLY A 124 -9.99 0.13 13.78
C GLY A 124 -10.16 1.58 13.30
N LEU A 125 -9.66 1.89 12.10
CA LEU A 125 -10.03 3.09 11.35
C LEU A 125 -11.50 2.98 10.88
N GLY A 126 -12.09 4.11 10.53
CA GLY A 126 -13.41 4.10 9.89
C GLY A 126 -13.29 3.65 8.43
N VAL A 127 -14.44 3.31 7.84
CA VAL A 127 -14.51 2.80 6.46
C VAL A 127 -13.95 3.81 5.45
N GLU A 128 -14.15 5.11 5.68
CA GLU A 128 -13.63 6.17 4.81
C GLU A 128 -12.10 6.24 4.87
N GLU A 129 -11.52 6.17 6.07
CA GLU A 129 -10.07 6.17 6.27
C GLU A 129 -9.42 4.89 5.71
N GLU A 130 -10.02 3.71 5.91
CA GLU A 130 -9.51 2.46 5.34
C GLU A 130 -9.58 2.49 3.81
N SER A 131 -10.68 2.97 3.24
CA SER A 131 -10.84 3.09 1.79
C SER A 131 -9.82 4.04 1.18
N ALA A 132 -9.49 5.14 1.86
CA ALA A 132 -8.47 6.08 1.40
C ALA A 132 -7.06 5.45 1.41
N LEU A 133 -6.70 4.69 2.45
CA LEU A 133 -5.42 3.97 2.48
C LEU A 133 -5.35 2.90 1.39
N MET A 134 -6.45 2.18 1.14
CA MET A 134 -6.54 1.17 0.08
C MET A 134 -6.52 1.76 -1.34
N ALA A 135 -6.79 3.06 -1.48
CA ALA A 135 -6.70 3.75 -2.77
C ALA A 135 -5.26 4.06 -3.18
N LEU A 136 -4.29 4.00 -2.24
CA LEU A 136 -2.88 4.13 -2.58
C LEU A 136 -2.37 2.85 -3.25
N GLU A 137 -1.89 2.99 -4.48
CA GLU A 137 -1.32 1.90 -5.25
C GLU A 137 0.12 1.59 -4.84
N VAL A 138 0.65 0.44 -5.29
CA VAL A 138 2.06 0.07 -5.08
C VAL A 138 3.00 1.17 -5.61
N ALA A 139 2.65 1.77 -6.75
CA ALA A 139 3.38 2.88 -7.36
C ALA A 139 3.41 4.13 -6.47
N ASP A 140 2.30 4.50 -5.82
CA ASP A 140 2.25 5.67 -4.93
C ASP A 140 3.19 5.51 -3.74
N TRP A 141 3.18 4.33 -3.11
CA TRP A 141 4.07 4.02 -1.99
C TRP A 141 5.53 4.01 -2.42
N LEU A 142 5.82 3.37 -3.55
CA LEU A 142 7.17 3.29 -4.11
C LEU A 142 7.73 4.67 -4.43
N GLY A 143 6.98 5.47 -5.21
CA GLY A 143 7.37 6.83 -5.62
C GLY A 143 7.56 7.76 -4.42
N THR A 144 6.64 7.70 -3.46
CA THR A 144 6.71 8.49 -2.23
C THR A 144 7.99 8.18 -1.45
N VAL A 145 8.28 6.90 -1.17
CA VAL A 145 9.45 6.52 -0.38
C VAL A 145 10.74 6.80 -1.15
N LEU A 146 10.79 6.52 -2.45
CA LEU A 146 11.95 6.83 -3.30
C LEU A 146 12.28 8.32 -3.31
N GLY A 147 11.32 9.15 -3.70
CA GLY A 147 11.55 10.60 -3.83
C GLY A 147 11.89 11.23 -2.48
N LEU A 148 11.18 10.87 -1.40
CA LEU A 148 11.45 11.39 -0.07
C LEU A 148 12.87 11.03 0.42
N VAL A 149 13.27 9.76 0.28
CA VAL A 149 14.60 9.28 0.74
C VAL A 149 15.74 9.87 -0.09
N ARG A 150 15.53 10.03 -1.41
CA ARG A 150 16.48 10.72 -2.31
C ARG A 150 16.64 12.19 -1.99
N ALA A 151 15.54 12.86 -1.64
CA ALA A 151 15.58 14.25 -1.19
C ALA A 151 16.36 14.43 0.13
N GLY A 152 16.46 13.36 0.93
CA GLY A 152 17.36 13.27 2.08
C GLY A 152 16.78 13.78 3.39
N ALA A 153 17.56 13.70 4.47
CA ALA A 153 17.10 14.16 5.78
C ALA A 153 16.81 15.67 5.76
N GLY A 154 15.70 16.07 6.36
CA GLY A 154 15.15 17.42 6.31
C GLY A 154 14.18 17.66 5.15
N ALA A 155 14.06 16.73 4.19
CA ALA A 155 13.12 16.81 3.08
C ALA A 155 11.68 16.92 3.58
N PRO A 156 10.85 17.77 2.94
CA PRO A 156 9.48 17.95 3.35
C PRO A 156 8.64 16.70 2.99
N ALA A 157 7.74 16.33 3.89
CA ALA A 157 6.89 15.15 3.81
C ALA A 157 5.41 15.52 4.06
N ARG A 158 4.96 16.70 3.62
CA ARG A 158 3.52 17.01 3.62
C ARG A 158 2.85 16.21 2.50
N PRO A 159 1.54 15.93 2.56
CA PRO A 159 0.86 15.16 1.52
C PRO A 159 1.13 15.66 0.10
N GLU A 160 1.16 16.98 -0.11
CA GLU A 160 1.46 17.57 -1.42
C GLU A 160 2.90 17.32 -1.86
N ASP A 161 3.84 17.28 -0.92
CA ASP A 161 5.23 16.92 -1.21
C ASP A 161 5.36 15.43 -1.56
N LEU A 162 4.59 14.57 -0.88
CA LEU A 162 4.57 13.12 -1.13
C LEU A 162 4.01 12.80 -2.52
N ILE A 163 2.88 13.40 -2.89
CA ILE A 163 2.32 13.27 -4.25
C ILE A 163 3.32 13.78 -5.29
N ARG A 164 3.95 14.94 -5.06
CA ARG A 164 4.99 15.45 -5.97
C ARG A 164 6.15 14.46 -6.14
N TYR A 165 6.55 13.73 -5.10
CA TYR A 165 7.58 12.69 -5.24
C TYR A 165 7.12 11.51 -6.09
N VAL A 166 5.83 11.15 -6.06
CA VAL A 166 5.24 10.15 -6.96
C VAL A 166 5.31 10.66 -8.40
N ASP A 167 4.79 11.87 -8.66
CA ASP A 167 4.73 12.47 -10.00
C ASP A 167 6.12 12.68 -10.63
N GLU A 168 7.14 12.94 -9.82
CA GLU A 168 8.52 13.17 -10.27
C GLU A 168 9.39 11.89 -10.28
N CYS A 169 8.83 10.72 -9.94
CA CYS A 169 9.58 9.48 -9.79
C CYS A 169 9.94 8.86 -11.16
N PRO A 170 11.23 8.79 -11.55
CA PRO A 170 11.62 8.28 -12.86
C PRO A 170 11.46 6.76 -13.03
N GLU A 171 11.27 6.02 -11.93
CA GLU A 171 11.01 4.58 -11.95
C GLU A 171 9.53 4.24 -12.21
N LEU A 172 8.63 5.23 -12.14
CA LEU A 172 7.21 5.01 -12.36
C LEU A 172 6.86 5.40 -13.80
N ASP A 173 6.16 4.50 -14.48
CA ASP A 173 5.55 4.77 -15.77
C ASP A 173 4.09 5.19 -15.58
N GLY A 174 3.64 6.19 -16.33
CA GLY A 174 2.24 6.64 -16.33
C GLY A 174 2.06 8.05 -15.80
N GLU A 175 0.87 8.59 -16.05
CA GLU A 175 0.42 9.85 -15.47
C GLU A 175 -0.73 9.55 -14.53
N ARG A 176 -0.63 10.02 -13.29
CA ARG A 176 -1.70 9.92 -12.29
C ARG A 176 -2.88 10.80 -12.69
N ASP A 177 -4.11 10.35 -12.44
CA ASP A 177 -5.30 11.17 -12.64
C ASP A 177 -5.39 12.25 -11.55
N PRO A 178 -5.39 13.56 -11.89
CA PRO A 178 -5.56 14.63 -10.91
C PRO A 178 -6.87 14.54 -10.13
N ASP A 179 -7.90 13.86 -10.65
CA ASP A 179 -9.16 13.68 -9.93
C ASP A 179 -9.01 12.80 -8.67
N ASP A 180 -7.93 12.00 -8.58
CA ASP A 180 -7.61 11.17 -7.40
C ASP A 180 -6.89 11.94 -6.28
N ASP A 181 -6.38 13.16 -6.56
CA ASP A 181 -5.60 13.97 -5.60
C ASP A 181 -6.26 14.10 -4.22
N PRO A 182 -7.56 14.42 -4.10
CA PRO A 182 -8.19 14.58 -2.79
C PRO A 182 -8.13 13.31 -1.94
N VAL A 183 -8.23 12.13 -2.56
CA VAL A 183 -8.18 10.83 -1.88
C VAL A 183 -6.76 10.53 -1.43
N LEU A 184 -5.77 10.73 -2.30
CA LEU A 184 -4.36 10.50 -1.97
C LEU A 184 -3.85 11.45 -0.90
N LEU A 185 -4.21 12.74 -0.98
CA LEU A 185 -3.88 13.73 0.05
C LEU A 185 -4.42 13.30 1.41
N PHE A 186 -5.67 12.81 1.46
CA PHE A 186 -6.27 12.32 2.68
C PHE A 186 -5.60 11.04 3.20
N ALA A 187 -5.26 10.09 2.31
CA ALA A 187 -4.54 8.88 2.67
C ALA A 187 -3.17 9.19 3.31
N PHE A 188 -2.41 10.13 2.75
CA PHE A 188 -1.15 10.56 3.34
C PHE A 188 -1.32 11.32 4.66
N GLU A 189 -2.39 12.10 4.83
CA GLU A 189 -2.73 12.69 6.14
C GLU A 189 -3.00 11.64 7.23
N LEU A 190 -3.46 10.44 6.86
CA LEU A 190 -3.67 9.34 7.80
C LEU A 190 -2.36 8.65 8.22
N VAL A 191 -1.40 8.53 7.29
CA VAL A 191 -0.14 7.82 7.53
C VAL A 191 0.91 8.70 8.22
N LEU A 192 0.94 10.00 7.95
CA LEU A 192 1.93 10.90 8.51
C LEU A 192 1.98 10.90 10.06
N PRO A 193 0.84 10.90 10.79
CA PRO A 193 0.87 10.75 12.24
C PRO A 193 1.56 9.47 12.73
N ALA A 194 1.46 8.37 11.99
CA ALA A 194 2.16 7.13 12.30
C ALA A 194 3.68 7.26 12.06
N TRP A 195 4.08 7.90 10.94
CA TRP A 195 5.48 8.18 10.66
C TRP A 195 6.10 9.18 11.64
N GLU A 196 5.34 10.18 12.08
CA GLU A 196 5.73 11.12 13.15
C GLU A 196 5.92 10.38 14.48
N ALA A 197 4.96 9.53 14.87
CA ALA A 197 5.05 8.74 16.10
C ALA A 197 6.24 7.76 16.07
N ALA A 198 6.55 7.18 14.91
CA ALA A 198 7.72 6.33 14.72
C ALA A 198 9.05 7.10 14.65
N GLY A 199 9.00 8.44 14.57
CA GLY A 199 10.19 9.28 14.38
C GLY A 199 10.81 9.16 12.99
N ALA A 200 10.08 8.63 12.00
CA ALA A 200 10.50 8.62 10.61
C ALA A 200 10.46 10.03 10.01
N VAL A 201 9.48 10.84 10.42
CA VAL A 201 9.43 12.27 10.17
C VAL A 201 9.37 13.03 11.51
N ASP A 202 9.85 14.27 11.53
CA ASP A 202 9.77 15.14 12.71
C ASP A 202 8.43 15.89 12.81
N GLN A 203 8.25 16.64 13.90
CA GLN A 203 7.05 17.46 14.15
C GLN A 203 6.76 18.55 13.10
N HIS A 204 7.72 18.82 12.19
CA HIS A 204 7.57 19.75 11.09
C HIS A 204 7.31 19.02 9.76
N ARG A 205 7.01 17.72 9.82
CA ARG A 205 6.87 16.82 8.68
C ARG A 205 8.09 16.84 7.79
N ARG A 206 9.27 16.69 8.40
CA ARG A 206 10.54 16.54 7.68
C ARG A 206 11.14 15.17 7.93
N LEU A 207 11.65 14.55 6.88
CA LEU A 207 12.32 13.26 6.98
C LEU A 207 13.48 13.33 7.99
N THR A 208 13.52 12.39 8.94
CA THR A 208 14.65 12.28 9.89
C THR A 208 15.74 11.37 9.33
N GLU A 209 16.91 11.33 9.97
CA GLU A 209 17.94 10.33 9.63
C GLU A 209 17.45 8.89 9.85
N LEU A 210 16.64 8.68 10.89
CA LEU A 210 16.03 7.38 11.15
C LEU A 210 15.02 7.01 10.06
N GLY A 211 14.19 7.96 9.63
CA GLY A 211 13.25 7.75 8.52
C GLY A 211 13.95 7.51 7.18
N ARG A 212 14.99 8.28 6.88
CA ARG A 212 15.79 8.10 5.67
C ARG A 212 16.40 6.70 5.58
N TRP A 213 16.88 6.20 6.71
CA TRP A 213 17.37 4.82 6.79
C TRP A 213 16.21 3.80 6.78
N GLY A 214 15.15 4.04 7.53
CA GLY A 214 14.18 3.02 7.86
C GLY A 214 12.98 2.89 6.91
N LEU A 215 12.52 3.97 6.26
CA LEU A 215 11.31 3.93 5.42
C LEU A 215 11.40 2.92 4.25
N PRO A 216 12.51 2.80 3.50
CA PRO A 216 12.65 1.75 2.49
C PRO A 216 12.54 0.33 3.07
N ARG A 217 13.04 0.14 4.30
CA ARG A 217 12.98 -1.14 5.02
C ARG A 217 11.58 -1.42 5.53
N ALA A 218 10.87 -0.40 6.01
CA ALA A 218 9.48 -0.50 6.45
C ALA A 218 8.53 -0.81 5.29
N LEU A 219 8.77 -0.20 4.12
CA LEU A 219 8.02 -0.49 2.90
C LEU A 219 8.21 -1.94 2.46
N ALA A 220 9.46 -2.41 2.35
CA ALA A 220 9.74 -3.81 2.04
C ALA A 220 9.12 -4.76 3.09
N TRP A 221 9.22 -4.43 4.38
CA TRP A 221 8.61 -5.22 5.46
C TRP A 221 7.10 -5.32 5.35
N ALA A 222 6.42 -4.24 4.94
CA ALA A 222 4.97 -4.22 4.76
C ALA A 222 4.55 -5.22 3.69
N TRP A 223 5.33 -5.31 2.61
CA TRP A 223 5.12 -6.24 1.50
C TRP A 223 5.74 -7.64 1.71
N GLY A 224 6.21 -7.97 2.91
CA GLY A 224 6.76 -9.30 3.22
C GLY A 224 8.18 -9.55 2.71
N GLU A 225 8.86 -8.50 2.24
CA GLU A 225 10.19 -8.54 1.64
C GLU A 225 11.27 -7.98 2.59
N ASP A 226 12.55 -8.19 2.24
CA ASP A 226 13.71 -7.63 2.95
C ASP A 226 14.51 -6.67 2.06
N PHE A 227 14.44 -5.37 2.33
CA PHE A 227 15.18 -4.35 1.57
C PHE A 227 16.71 -4.60 1.53
N ASP A 228 17.29 -5.18 2.58
CA ASP A 228 18.74 -5.40 2.64
C ASP A 228 19.17 -6.75 2.05
N ALA A 229 18.24 -7.63 1.68
CA ALA A 229 18.54 -8.94 1.10
C ALA A 229 19.46 -8.84 -0.13
N PRO A 230 20.44 -9.75 -0.28
CA PRO A 230 21.35 -9.73 -1.42
C PRO A 230 20.56 -9.83 -2.72
N SER A 231 20.81 -8.91 -3.66
CA SER A 231 20.20 -8.93 -4.99
C SER A 231 20.67 -10.19 -5.74
N GLY A 232 19.89 -11.27 -5.71
CA GLY A 232 20.21 -12.50 -6.46
C GLY A 232 20.15 -13.82 -5.70
N VAL A 233 19.15 -14.05 -4.85
CA VAL A 233 18.70 -15.42 -4.57
C VAL A 233 17.32 -15.57 -5.18
N GLY A 234 17.28 -15.91 -6.47
CA GLY A 234 16.11 -16.59 -7.00
C GLY A 234 15.81 -17.76 -6.07
N ASN A 235 14.54 -17.89 -5.70
CA ASN A 235 14.03 -19.00 -4.92
C ASN A 235 14.32 -20.30 -5.70
N ASP A 236 15.52 -20.86 -5.52
CA ASP A 236 15.89 -22.17 -6.01
C ASP A 236 14.96 -23.12 -5.28
N MET A 237 13.87 -23.46 -5.98
CA MET A 237 12.96 -24.52 -5.60
C MET A 237 13.78 -25.68 -5.08
N GLN A 238 13.62 -25.93 -3.80
CA GLN A 238 14.14 -27.11 -3.13
C GLN A 238 13.36 -28.31 -3.66
N GLN A 239 13.67 -28.75 -4.90
CA GLN A 239 13.21 -30.02 -5.42
C GLN A 239 13.89 -31.12 -4.59
N PRO A 240 13.12 -32.00 -3.92
CA PRO A 240 13.70 -33.15 -3.25
C PRO A 240 14.33 -34.09 -4.31
N PRO A 241 15.44 -34.77 -3.97
CA PRO A 241 16.13 -35.62 -4.92
C PRO A 241 15.23 -36.79 -5.36
N ILE A 242 15.04 -36.93 -6.67
CA ILE A 242 14.36 -38.09 -7.27
C ILE A 242 15.17 -39.35 -6.94
N PRO A 243 14.59 -40.35 -6.26
CA PRO A 243 15.29 -41.60 -6.00
C PRO A 243 15.47 -42.37 -7.32
N ARG A 244 16.71 -42.67 -7.67
CA ARG A 244 17.02 -43.59 -8.77
C ARG A 244 16.61 -45.01 -8.36
N GLN A 245 15.72 -45.61 -9.13
CA GLN A 245 15.51 -47.06 -9.16
C GLN A 245 16.52 -47.72 -10.10
#